data_AF-A0A319AZG1-F1
#
_entry.id   AF-A0A319AZG1-F1
#
_cell.length_a   1.000
_cell.length_b   1.000
_cell.length_c   1.000
_cell.angle_alpha   90.00
_cell.angle_beta   90.00
_cell.angle_gamma   90.00
#
_symmetry.space_group_name_H-M   'P 1'
#
loop_
_entity.id
_entity.type
_entity.pdbx_description
1 polymer ?
#
loop_
_entity_poly.entity_id
_entity_poly.type
_entity_poly.pdbx_seq_one_letter_code
_entity_poly.pdbx_strand_id
1 'polypeptide(L)'
;MTLSTPQLTTPTITTPPAWSTLPKSLRQTPPSNLTSHSINQKRGKPLDSFPEGPIYVQSLNLLFLTDIPYGRIFTLDPITTQWSLFIQYDGEPSGLAYHHITKKKKKNPNR
;
A
#
# COMPACT_ATOMS: atom_id res chain seq x y z
N MET A 1 -23.30 5.53 -45.64
CA MET A 1 -23.35 5.37 -44.17
C MET A 1 -22.14 6.07 -43.60
N THR A 2 -22.31 7.22 -42.93
CA THR A 2 -21.20 7.97 -42.32
C THR A 2 -21.13 7.62 -40.82
N LEU A 3 -20.02 7.04 -40.38
CA LEU A 3 -19.78 6.77 -38.96
C LEU A 3 -19.44 8.10 -38.26
N SER A 4 -20.20 8.45 -37.23
CA SER A 4 -19.92 9.59 -36.35
C SER A 4 -18.73 9.26 -35.47
N THR A 5 -17.70 10.11 -35.50
CA THR A 5 -16.54 10.01 -34.61
C THR A 5 -16.99 10.33 -33.17
N PRO A 6 -16.70 9.49 -32.16
CA PRO A 6 -17.04 9.81 -30.78
C PRO A 6 -16.25 11.04 -30.32
N GLN A 7 -16.95 12.01 -29.74
CA GLN A 7 -16.35 13.21 -29.19
C GLN A 7 -15.68 12.87 -27.86
N LEU A 8 -14.36 13.07 -27.77
CA LEU A 8 -13.61 12.97 -26.52
C LEU A 8 -14.05 14.10 -25.58
N THR A 9 -14.54 13.74 -24.39
CA THR A 9 -14.81 14.71 -23.32
C THR A 9 -13.55 14.94 -22.50
N THR A 10 -13.33 16.18 -22.08
CA THR A 10 -12.23 16.52 -21.18
C THR A 10 -12.49 15.90 -19.81
N PRO A 11 -11.54 15.15 -19.21
CA PRO A 11 -11.74 14.56 -17.90
C PRO A 11 -11.90 15.67 -16.85
N THR A 12 -12.88 15.52 -15.98
CA THR A 12 -13.03 16.38 -14.80
C THR A 12 -11.97 16.02 -13.78
N ILE A 13 -11.12 16.98 -13.42
CA ILE A 13 -10.13 16.83 -12.35
C ILE A 13 -10.83 17.11 -11.02
N THR A 14 -10.77 16.18 -10.08
CA THR A 14 -11.31 16.36 -8.71
C THR A 14 -10.25 15.96 -7.69
N THR A 15 -10.12 16.76 -6.63
CA THR A 15 -9.20 16.49 -5.52
C THR A 15 -9.98 15.87 -4.37
N PRO A 16 -9.75 14.60 -3.99
CA PRO A 16 -10.40 14.01 -2.83
C PRO A 16 -9.84 14.63 -1.53
N PRO A 17 -10.65 14.72 -0.47
CA PRO A 17 -10.14 15.10 0.85
C PRO A 17 -9.15 14.04 1.36
N ALA A 18 -8.14 14.48 2.11
CA ALA A 18 -7.21 13.57 2.77
C ALA A 18 -7.95 12.78 3.86
N TRP A 19 -7.92 11.45 3.77
CA TRP A 19 -8.54 10.57 4.77
C TRP A 19 -7.62 10.26 5.95
N SER A 20 -6.36 9.94 5.67
CA SER A 20 -5.35 9.67 6.69
C SER A 20 -3.96 10.01 6.16
N THR A 21 -3.00 10.22 7.06
CA THR A 21 -1.61 10.55 6.73
C THR A 21 -0.68 9.79 7.67
N LEU A 22 0.41 9.25 7.15
CA LEU A 22 1.43 8.57 7.97
C LEU A 22 1.94 9.52 9.07
N PRO A 23 1.83 9.16 10.36
CA PRO A 23 2.28 9.96 11.48
C PRO A 23 3.77 10.28 11.40
N LYS A 24 4.14 11.46 11.89
CA LYS A 24 5.55 11.90 11.93
C LYS A 24 6.47 10.94 12.68
N SER A 25 5.97 10.27 13.72
CA SER A 25 6.72 9.25 14.48
C SER A 25 7.06 7.99 13.68
N LEU A 26 6.34 7.72 12.59
CA LEU A 26 6.58 6.58 11.71
C LEU A 26 7.36 6.99 10.44
N ARG A 27 7.61 8.28 10.24
CA ARG A 27 8.42 8.79 9.13
C ARG A 27 9.90 8.70 9.49
N GLN A 28 10.71 8.35 8.50
CA GLN A 28 12.15 8.45 8.61
C GLN A 28 12.56 9.90 8.38
N THR A 29 13.48 10.40 9.18
CA THR A 29 14.26 11.56 8.75
C THR A 29 15.09 11.09 7.57
N PRO A 30 14.93 11.65 6.36
CA PRO A 30 15.67 11.17 5.21
C PRO A 30 17.16 11.14 5.55
N PRO A 31 17.82 9.96 5.46
CA PRO A 31 19.21 9.86 5.83
C PRO A 31 20.05 10.77 4.92
N SER A 32 21.24 11.18 5.39
CA SER A 32 22.20 11.89 4.54
C SER A 32 22.54 11.09 3.28
N ASN A 33 22.47 9.76 3.38
CA ASN A 33 22.54 8.83 2.25
C ASN A 33 21.13 8.44 1.79
N LEU A 34 20.89 8.51 0.49
CA LEU A 34 19.62 8.11 -0.10
C LEU A 34 19.45 6.58 -0.07
N THR A 35 18.21 6.11 0.09
CA THR A 35 17.89 4.69 -0.06
C THR A 35 18.12 4.23 -1.49
N SER A 36 18.39 2.93 -1.69
CA SER A 36 18.47 2.34 -3.04
C SER A 36 17.22 2.63 -3.87
N HIS A 37 16.04 2.51 -3.27
CA HIS A 37 14.77 2.89 -3.89
C HIS A 37 14.75 4.36 -4.35
N SER A 38 15.21 5.28 -3.51
CA SER A 38 15.27 6.70 -3.85
C SER A 38 16.14 6.95 -5.08
N ILE A 39 17.34 6.35 -5.11
CA ILE A 39 18.29 6.47 -6.21
C ILE A 39 17.70 5.89 -7.49
N ASN A 40 17.25 4.64 -7.43
CA ASN A 40 16.88 3.85 -8.60
C ASN A 40 15.51 4.20 -9.17
N GLN A 41 14.52 4.49 -8.31
CA GLN A 41 13.11 4.62 -8.70
C GLN A 41 12.58 6.06 -8.58
N LYS A 42 13.20 6.89 -7.72
CA LYS A 42 12.75 8.27 -7.49
C LYS A 42 13.74 9.34 -7.94
N ARG A 43 14.70 8.96 -8.80
CA ARG A 43 15.70 9.88 -9.39
C ARG A 43 16.51 10.64 -8.32
N GLY A 44 16.85 9.94 -7.24
CA GLY A 44 17.61 10.50 -6.12
C GLY A 44 16.82 11.46 -5.22
N LYS A 45 15.49 11.50 -5.32
CA LYS A 45 14.69 12.32 -4.39
C LYS A 45 14.63 11.66 -3.01
N PRO A 46 15.04 12.35 -1.94
CA PRO A 46 14.91 11.82 -0.58
C PRO A 46 13.44 11.54 -0.26
N LEU A 47 13.18 10.43 0.39
CA LEU A 47 11.86 10.02 0.84
C LEU A 47 11.89 9.80 2.35
N ASP A 48 10.89 10.31 3.07
CA ASP A 48 10.68 10.01 4.49
C ASP A 48 9.85 8.74 4.70
N SER A 49 9.05 8.37 3.70
CA SER A 49 8.36 7.11 3.51
C SER A 49 7.77 7.08 2.10
N PHE A 50 7.45 5.89 1.59
CA PHE A 50 6.69 5.72 0.36
C PHE A 50 5.70 4.56 0.49
N PRO A 51 4.52 4.81 1.11
CA PRO A 51 3.45 3.81 1.22
C PRO A 51 2.85 3.46 -0.15
N GLU A 52 2.81 2.18 -0.49
CA GLU A 52 2.21 1.62 -1.71
C GLU A 52 1.52 0.26 -1.39
N GLY A 53 0.91 -0.37 -2.38
CA GLY A 53 0.43 -1.74 -2.31
C GLY A 53 -0.64 -1.99 -1.23
N PRO A 54 -1.68 -1.13 -1.11
CA PRO A 54 -2.69 -1.30 -0.08
C PRO A 54 -3.47 -2.61 -0.27
N ILE A 55 -3.61 -3.39 0.80
CA ILE A 55 -4.57 -4.51 0.86
C ILE A 55 -5.45 -4.37 2.09
N TYR A 56 -6.76 -4.57 1.93
CA TYR A 56 -7.68 -4.57 3.05
C TYR A 56 -8.02 -6.01 3.45
N VAL A 57 -7.82 -6.35 4.72
CA VAL A 57 -8.07 -7.68 5.26
C VAL A 57 -9.32 -7.64 6.13
N GLN A 58 -10.46 -8.04 5.55
CA GLN A 58 -11.77 -7.98 6.21
C GLN A 58 -11.81 -8.69 7.56
N SER A 59 -11.14 -9.85 7.71
CA SER A 59 -11.15 -10.61 8.96
C SER A 59 -10.40 -9.91 10.10
N LEU A 60 -9.54 -8.94 9.77
CA LEU A 60 -8.79 -8.14 10.74
C LEU A 60 -9.34 -6.71 10.86
N ASN A 61 -10.20 -6.28 9.92
CA ASN A 61 -10.64 -4.89 9.80
C ASN A 61 -9.47 -3.91 9.72
N LEU A 62 -8.41 -4.28 8.99
CA LEU A 62 -7.18 -3.50 8.84
C LEU A 62 -6.77 -3.37 7.38
N LEU A 63 -6.27 -2.19 7.03
CA LEU A 63 -5.55 -1.93 5.78
C LEU A 63 -4.06 -2.16 6.01
N PHE A 64 -3.38 -2.84 5.10
CA PHE A 64 -1.92 -3.02 5.13
C PHE A 64 -1.30 -2.28 3.96
N LEU A 65 -0.15 -1.63 4.18
CA LEU A 65 0.58 -0.91 3.15
C LEU A 65 2.07 -1.23 3.24
N THR A 66 2.74 -1.37 2.11
CA THR A 66 4.20 -1.51 2.06
C THR A 66 4.85 -0.14 2.07
N ASP A 67 5.96 0.00 2.78
CA ASP A 67 6.83 1.16 2.71
C ASP A 67 8.18 0.72 2.13
N ILE A 68 8.25 0.83 0.80
CA ILE A 68 9.28 0.25 -0.05
C ILE A 68 10.70 0.62 0.37
N PRO A 69 11.03 1.92 0.57
CA PRO A 69 12.41 2.34 0.76
C PRO A 69 13.06 1.83 2.05
N TYR A 70 12.24 1.39 3.02
CA TYR A 70 12.65 1.08 4.38
C TYR A 70 12.32 -0.35 4.80
N GLY A 71 11.80 -1.18 3.88
CA GLY A 71 11.51 -2.57 4.18
C GLY A 71 10.42 -2.76 5.23
N ARG A 72 9.42 -1.86 5.28
CA ARG A 72 8.37 -1.89 6.31
C ARG A 72 7.01 -2.26 5.72
N ILE A 73 6.17 -2.87 6.55
CA ILE A 73 4.73 -2.97 6.31
C ILE A 73 4.04 -2.27 7.46
N PHE A 74 3.11 -1.37 7.13
CA PHE A 74 2.23 -0.70 8.07
C PHE A 74 0.85 -1.35 8.09
N THR A 75 0.18 -1.25 9.23
CA THR A 75 -1.28 -1.37 9.33
C THR A 75 -1.90 -0.01 9.52
N LEU A 76 -3.12 0.16 9.02
CA LEU A 76 -3.99 1.31 9.22
C LEU A 76 -5.38 0.79 9.59
N ASP A 77 -5.88 1.19 10.76
CA ASP A 77 -7.29 1.01 11.11
C ASP A 77 -8.14 2.02 10.32
N PRO A 78 -9.09 1.56 9.48
CA PRO A 78 -9.88 2.45 8.62
C PRO A 78 -10.91 3.29 9.40
N ILE A 79 -11.29 2.90 10.62
CA ILE A 79 -12.26 3.63 11.43
C ILE A 79 -11.55 4.68 12.28
N THR A 80 -10.49 4.28 12.97
CA THR A 80 -9.76 5.18 13.89
C THR A 80 -8.65 5.97 13.21
N THR A 81 -8.30 5.60 11.96
CA THR A 81 -7.16 6.14 11.20
C THR A 81 -5.80 5.98 11.88
N GLN A 82 -5.70 5.02 12.81
CA GLN A 82 -4.48 4.73 13.55
C GLN A 82 -3.51 3.90 12.70
N TRP A 83 -2.29 4.39 12.58
CA TRP A 83 -1.20 3.69 11.90
C TRP A 83 -0.35 2.90 12.90
N SER A 84 0.18 1.76 12.48
CA SER A 84 1.14 0.99 13.28
C SER A 84 2.15 0.29 12.38
N LEU A 85 3.39 0.14 12.87
CA LEU A 85 4.39 -0.71 12.23
C LEU A 85 4.00 -2.18 12.47
N PHE A 86 3.72 -2.92 11.39
CA PHE A 86 3.40 -4.35 11.46
C PHE A 86 4.66 -5.20 11.48
N ILE A 87 5.57 -4.95 10.53
CA ILE A 87 6.88 -5.62 10.45
C ILE A 87 7.88 -4.73 9.71
N GLN A 88 9.16 -4.92 10.02
CA GLN A 88 10.28 -4.38 9.27
C GLN A 88 11.28 -5.50 8.97
N TYR A 89 11.80 -5.53 7.75
CA TYR A 89 12.75 -6.55 7.28
C TYR A 89 13.64 -5.98 6.17
N ASP A 90 14.71 -6.69 5.85
CA ASP A 90 15.63 -6.28 4.77
C ASP A 90 14.98 -6.42 3.38
N GLY A 91 15.10 -5.39 2.56
CA GLY A 91 14.62 -5.36 1.18
C GLY A 91 13.59 -4.27 0.89
N GLU A 92 12.99 -4.35 -0.30
CA GLU A 92 12.08 -3.34 -0.85
C GLU A 92 10.71 -3.97 -1.18
N PRO A 93 9.77 -4.05 -0.22
CA PRO A 93 8.45 -4.60 -0.50
C PRO A 93 7.66 -3.70 -1.45
N SER A 94 7.23 -4.22 -2.59
CA SER A 94 6.56 -3.45 -3.66
C SER A 94 5.09 -3.82 -3.88
N GLY A 95 4.53 -4.74 -3.08
CA GLY A 95 3.14 -5.17 -3.16
C GLY A 95 2.77 -6.24 -2.14
N LEU A 96 1.48 -6.42 -1.90
CA LEU A 96 0.94 -7.39 -0.95
C LEU A 96 -0.19 -8.20 -1.58
N ALA A 97 -0.29 -9.46 -1.18
CA ALA A 97 -1.42 -10.32 -1.46
C ALA A 97 -1.80 -11.06 -0.18
N TYR A 98 -3.10 -11.06 0.15
CA TYR A 98 -3.61 -11.80 1.30
C TYR A 98 -4.21 -13.12 0.86
N HIS A 99 -3.59 -14.22 1.31
CA HIS A 99 -4.13 -15.56 1.12
C HIS A 99 -4.77 -16.03 2.43
N HIS A 100 -6.11 -16.10 2.45
CA HIS A 100 -6.83 -16.66 3.58
C HIS A 100 -6.56 -18.17 3.67
N ILE A 101 -6.19 -18.67 4.85
CA ILE A 101 -6.04 -20.12 5.05
C ILE A 101 -7.42 -20.75 4.96
N THR A 102 -7.70 -21.49 3.89
CA THR A 102 -8.84 -22.40 3.84
C THR A 102 -8.46 -23.68 4.58
N LYS A 103 -9.11 -23.98 5.71
CA LYS A 103 -9.06 -25.34 6.25
C LYS A 103 -9.76 -26.25 5.24
N LYS A 104 -9.01 -27.11 4.53
CA LYS A 104 -9.61 -28.24 3.80
C LYS A 104 -10.43 -29.05 4.80
N LYS A 105 -11.76 -29.14 4.62
CA LYS A 105 -12.57 -30.14 5.34
C LYS A 105 -11.94 -31.50 5.05
N LYS A 106 -11.49 -32.23 6.06
CA LYS A 106 -11.21 -33.67 5.90
C LYS A 106 -12.49 -34.29 5.35
N LYS A 107 -12.43 -34.85 4.14
CA LYS A 107 -13.49 -35.72 3.63
C LYS A 107 -13.62 -36.85 4.65
N ASN A 108 -14.81 -37.00 5.22
CA ASN A 108 -15.08 -38.12 6.12
C ASN A 108 -14.96 -39.40 5.27
N PRO A 109 -14.08 -40.36 5.59
CA PRO A 109 -13.90 -41.54 4.74
C PRO A 109 -15.11 -42.49 4.74
N ASN A 110 -16.14 -42.20 5.54
CA ASN A 110 -17.36 -43.01 5.68
C ASN A 110 -18.65 -42.29 5.21
N ARG A 111 -18.57 -41.40 4.20
CA ARG A 111 -19.74 -40.88 3.48
C ARG A 111 -19.51 -40.86 1.98
#